data_AF-A0A438ED71-F1
#
_entry.id   AF-A0A438ED71-F1
#
_cell.length_a   1.000
_cell.length_b   1.000
_cell.length_c   1.000
_cell.angle_alpha   90.00
_cell.angle_beta   90.00
_cell.angle_gamma   90.00
#
_symmetry.space_group_name_H-M   'P 1'
#
loop_
_entity.id
_entity.type
_entity.pdbx_description
1 polymer ?
#
loop_
_entity_poly.entity_id
_entity_poly.type
_entity_poly.pdbx_seq_one_letter_code
_entity_poly.pdbx_strand_id
1 'polypeptide(L)'
;MLVCDHDQIPYIESGAYVAYNNEKGGVLESLKEDGIIDLDSQLHAIPEWLSMKVMISTWLEEAIMYELWVCSDGSSAKKIYYSDLPWPIGKILYFKQIHAVKQLLGITKDNAERREEEIHRRATIAYGALSTRLGEQTFFFENRPSGVDALFLGHALFTLQALPILFSTLLAILDTSVLRSKLLEHSNLVQYAEKLKTEFMEAGSSSSSVPRFPAEPSSSTSRRGPSNWSSKAKSKPKREKTEEEKTFRRRAKYFLVTQLVAVLVFLSLLGVSGGDNEVDLDDEDDDYNY
;
A
#
# COMPACT_ATOMS: atom_id res chain seq x y z
N MET A 1 2.07 1.27 -7.80
CA MET A 1 3.03 0.18 -7.57
C MET A 1 3.46 0.16 -6.10
N LEU A 2 2.64 -0.47 -5.24
CA LEU A 2 2.97 -0.73 -3.83
C LEU A 2 3.80 -2.02 -3.76
N VAL A 3 5.13 -1.90 -3.70
CA VAL A 3 6.00 -3.05 -3.42
C VAL A 3 6.05 -3.21 -1.90
N CYS A 4 5.14 -4.03 -1.35
CA CYS A 4 5.41 -4.72 -0.10
C CYS A 4 5.84 -6.13 -0.49
N ASP A 5 6.97 -6.61 0.03
CA ASP A 5 7.42 -8.02 0.01
C ASP A 5 6.47 -8.93 0.83
N HIS A 6 5.16 -8.69 0.76
CA HIS A 6 4.16 -9.59 1.30
C HIS A 6 3.76 -10.52 0.14
N ASP A 7 3.74 -11.83 0.39
CA ASP A 7 3.43 -12.91 -0.57
C ASP A 7 2.01 -12.83 -1.20
N GLN A 8 1.31 -11.70 -1.07
CA GLN A 8 0.01 -11.41 -1.64
C GLN A 8 0.09 -10.18 -2.53
N ILE A 9 0.77 -10.33 -3.67
CA ILE A 9 0.66 -9.38 -4.78
C ILE A 9 -0.75 -9.53 -5.36
N PRO A 10 -1.49 -8.43 -5.63
CA PRO A 10 -2.79 -8.54 -6.28
C PRO A 10 -2.67 -9.38 -7.56
N TYR A 11 -3.54 -10.38 -7.71
CA TYR A 11 -3.56 -11.26 -8.87
C TYR A 11 -5.00 -11.56 -9.27
N ILE A 12 -5.19 -11.95 -10.52
CA ILE A 12 -6.43 -12.56 -10.98
C ILE A 12 -6.16 -14.03 -11.27
N GLU A 13 -7.03 -14.88 -10.76
CA GLU A 13 -7.03 -16.31 -11.04
C GLU A 13 -8.37 -16.69 -11.66
N SER A 14 -8.32 -17.43 -12.75
CA SER A 14 -9.51 -17.98 -13.37
C SER A 14 -9.25 -19.30 -14.06
N GLY A 15 -9.73 -20.38 -13.45
CA GLY A 15 -9.42 -21.74 -13.89
C GLY A 15 -7.91 -21.99 -13.79
N ALA A 16 -7.26 -22.26 -14.92
CA ALA A 16 -5.81 -22.45 -14.99
C ALA A 16 -5.03 -21.14 -15.24
N TYR A 17 -5.71 -20.02 -15.46
CA TYR A 17 -5.08 -18.75 -15.74
C TYR A 17 -4.75 -18.00 -14.45
N VAL A 18 -3.54 -17.50 -14.33
CA VAL A 18 -3.11 -16.63 -13.24
C VAL A 18 -2.31 -15.48 -13.83
N ALA A 19 -2.68 -14.24 -13.49
CA ALA A 19 -1.89 -13.06 -13.81
C ALA A 19 -1.65 -12.23 -12.56
N TYR A 20 -0.38 -11.91 -12.32
CA TYR A 20 0.06 -11.13 -11.17
C TYR A 20 0.24 -9.65 -11.55
N ASN A 21 -0.09 -8.76 -10.61
CA ASN A 21 0.00 -7.33 -10.86
C ASN A 21 1.44 -6.78 -10.93
N ASN A 22 2.44 -7.56 -10.52
CA ASN A 22 3.86 -7.19 -10.64
C ASN A 22 4.49 -7.67 -11.96
N GLU A 23 3.75 -8.42 -12.80
CA GLU A 23 4.25 -8.94 -14.07
C GLU A 23 3.68 -8.16 -15.25
N LYS A 24 4.46 -8.06 -16.34
CA LYS A 24 4.00 -7.63 -17.68
C LYS A 24 3.14 -6.35 -17.73
N GLY A 25 3.43 -5.34 -16.89
CA GLY A 25 2.65 -4.10 -16.85
C GLY A 25 1.35 -4.17 -16.04
N GLY A 26 1.16 -5.24 -15.26
CA GLY A 26 0.05 -5.46 -14.36
C GLY A 26 -1.01 -6.41 -14.90
N VAL A 27 -2.05 -6.64 -14.09
CA VAL A 27 -3.12 -7.59 -14.42
C VAL A 27 -3.83 -7.21 -15.73
N LEU A 28 -4.06 -5.91 -15.96
CA LEU A 28 -4.78 -5.43 -17.14
C LEU A 28 -4.01 -5.70 -18.44
N GLU A 29 -2.69 -5.42 -18.46
CA GLU A 29 -1.88 -5.66 -19.65
C GLU A 29 -1.66 -7.16 -19.88
N SER A 30 -1.49 -7.95 -18.80
CA SER A 30 -1.42 -9.42 -18.91
C SER A 30 -2.69 -10.00 -19.56
N LEU A 31 -3.88 -9.59 -19.11
CA LEU A 31 -5.15 -10.02 -19.69
C LEU A 31 -5.31 -9.65 -21.16
N LYS A 32 -4.73 -8.52 -21.57
CA LYS A 32 -4.74 -8.04 -22.95
C LYS A 32 -3.76 -8.83 -23.83
N GLU A 33 -2.51 -8.99 -23.39
CA GLU A 33 -1.47 -9.75 -24.11
C GLU A 33 -1.89 -11.19 -24.33
N ASP A 34 -2.54 -11.80 -23.34
CA ASP A 34 -3.02 -13.18 -23.40
C ASP A 34 -4.36 -13.31 -24.17
N GLY A 35 -4.85 -12.21 -24.78
CA GLY A 35 -6.00 -12.19 -25.67
C GLY A 35 -7.35 -12.46 -24.96
N ILE A 36 -7.39 -12.36 -23.64
CA ILE A 36 -8.57 -12.66 -22.83
C ILE A 36 -9.55 -11.48 -22.89
N ILE A 37 -9.08 -10.28 -22.58
CA ILE A 37 -9.89 -9.07 -22.63
C ILE A 37 -9.01 -7.84 -22.83
N ASP A 38 -9.38 -7.02 -23.81
CA ASP A 38 -8.81 -5.70 -24.00
C ASP A 38 -9.87 -4.63 -23.70
N LEU A 39 -9.72 -3.97 -22.54
CA LEU A 39 -10.61 -2.88 -22.14
C LEU A 39 -10.43 -1.63 -23.02
N ASP A 40 -9.28 -1.49 -23.67
CA ASP A 40 -8.83 -0.27 -24.34
C ASP A 40 -8.81 -0.40 -25.88
N SER A 41 -9.23 -1.54 -26.43
CA SER A 41 -9.15 -1.89 -27.86
C SER A 41 -9.70 -0.86 -28.86
N GLN A 42 -10.71 -0.08 -28.47
CA GLN A 42 -11.33 0.96 -29.31
C GLN A 42 -10.77 2.37 -29.04
N LEU A 43 -9.91 2.53 -28.03
CA LEU A 43 -9.47 3.82 -27.52
C LEU A 43 -8.06 4.22 -28.00
N HIS A 44 -7.34 3.32 -28.68
CA HIS A 44 -5.98 3.59 -29.16
C HIS A 44 -5.86 4.78 -30.12
N ALA A 45 -6.95 5.15 -30.81
CA ALA A 45 -6.98 6.31 -31.70
C ALA A 45 -7.20 7.65 -30.94
N ILE A 46 -7.52 7.61 -29.65
CA ILE A 46 -7.86 8.78 -28.84
C ILE A 46 -6.64 9.17 -27.98
N PRO A 47 -5.87 10.21 -28.35
CA PRO A 47 -4.67 10.59 -27.60
C PRO A 47 -4.98 11.05 -26.16
N GLU A 48 -6.18 11.58 -25.92
CA GLU A 48 -6.65 11.99 -24.60
C GLU A 48 -6.82 10.79 -23.65
N TRP A 49 -7.21 9.61 -24.16
CA TRP A 49 -7.32 8.39 -23.35
C TRP A 49 -5.95 7.99 -22.79
N LEU A 50 -4.92 7.96 -23.64
CA LEU A 50 -3.56 7.62 -23.21
C LEU A 50 -3.04 8.64 -22.20
N SER A 51 -3.28 9.93 -22.46
CA SER A 51 -2.86 11.01 -21.57
C SER A 51 -3.51 10.88 -20.18
N MET A 52 -4.79 10.53 -20.10
CA MET A 52 -5.47 10.31 -18.81
C MET A 52 -5.00 9.05 -18.10
N LYS A 53 -4.78 7.95 -18.84
CA LYS A 53 -4.21 6.71 -18.29
C LYS A 53 -2.86 6.99 -17.63
N VAL A 54 -1.99 7.73 -18.31
CA VAL A 54 -0.68 8.17 -17.77
C VAL A 54 -0.86 9.08 -16.57
N MET A 55 -1.76 10.07 -16.64
CA MET A 55 -2.00 11.00 -15.55
C MET A 55 -2.46 10.29 -14.26
N ILE A 56 -3.35 9.29 -14.35
CA ILE A 56 -3.78 8.51 -13.19
C ILE A 56 -2.62 7.64 -12.67
N SER A 57 -1.97 6.88 -13.55
CA SER A 57 -0.89 5.94 -13.18
C SER A 57 0.41 6.62 -12.75
N THR A 58 0.53 7.94 -12.90
CA THR A 58 1.67 8.71 -12.44
C THR A 58 1.26 9.70 -11.35
N TRP A 59 0.54 10.78 -11.69
CA TRP A 59 0.29 11.88 -10.76
C TRP A 59 -0.60 11.49 -9.57
N LEU A 60 -1.67 10.75 -9.84
CA LEU A 60 -2.58 10.31 -8.78
C LEU A 60 -1.96 9.18 -7.95
N GLU A 61 -1.19 8.29 -8.58
CA GLU A 61 -0.43 7.25 -7.88
C GLU A 61 0.66 7.84 -6.96
N GLU A 62 1.43 8.83 -7.46
CA GLU A 62 2.43 9.56 -6.66
C GLU A 62 1.77 10.21 -5.43
N ALA A 63 0.57 10.80 -5.60
CA ALA A 63 -0.15 11.41 -4.51
C ALA A 63 -0.65 10.41 -3.46
N ILE A 64 -1.17 9.24 -3.87
CA ILE A 64 -1.52 8.16 -2.94
C ILE A 64 -0.28 7.68 -2.18
N MET A 65 0.85 7.50 -2.89
CA MET A 65 2.08 7.02 -2.29
C MET A 65 2.59 8.00 -1.23
N TYR A 66 2.57 9.30 -1.54
CA TYR A 66 2.93 10.36 -0.62
C TYR A 66 2.03 10.36 0.62
N GLU A 67 0.71 10.38 0.43
CA GLU A 67 -0.28 10.42 1.52
C GLU A 67 -0.14 9.20 2.44
N LEU A 68 -0.03 8.01 1.87
CA LEU A 68 0.04 6.76 2.63
C LEU A 68 1.34 6.62 3.42
N TRP A 69 2.49 6.90 2.81
CA TRP A 69 3.79 6.56 3.37
C TRP A 69 4.56 7.74 3.97
N VAL A 70 4.31 8.96 3.50
CA VAL A 70 5.11 10.14 3.87
C VAL A 70 4.31 11.13 4.72
N CYS A 71 3.10 11.48 4.28
CA CYS A 71 2.25 12.45 4.98
C CYS A 71 1.61 11.86 6.25
N SER A 72 1.22 10.58 6.21
CA SER A 72 0.59 9.95 7.39
C SER A 72 1.59 9.76 8.54
N ASP A 73 1.07 9.74 9.77
CA ASP A 73 1.81 9.34 10.97
C ASP A 73 2.31 7.87 10.94
N GLY A 74 1.98 7.14 9.88
CA GLY A 74 2.39 5.76 9.65
C GLY A 74 1.60 4.73 10.45
N SER A 75 0.71 5.15 11.34
CA SER A 75 -0.14 4.25 12.14
C SER A 75 -0.93 3.31 11.23
N SER A 76 -1.42 3.91 10.16
CA SER A 76 -2.28 3.35 9.14
C SER A 76 -1.58 2.29 8.28
N ALA A 77 -0.49 2.68 7.62
CA ALA A 77 0.28 1.77 6.80
C ALA A 77 0.91 0.63 7.63
N LYS A 78 1.35 0.90 8.88
CA LYS A 78 1.80 -0.15 9.80
C LYS A 78 0.69 -1.15 10.12
N LYS A 79 -0.53 -0.68 10.39
CA LYS A 79 -1.67 -1.53 10.71
C LYS A 79 -2.12 -2.39 9.52
N ILE A 80 -2.03 -1.89 8.29
CA ILE A 80 -2.45 -2.66 7.10
C ILE A 80 -1.38 -3.65 6.67
N TYR A 81 -0.12 -3.21 6.55
CA TYR A 81 0.92 -3.98 5.86
C TYR A 81 1.87 -4.72 6.82
N TYR A 82 1.93 -4.31 8.09
CA TYR A 82 2.95 -4.78 9.02
C TYR A 82 2.38 -5.24 10.38
N SER A 83 1.05 -5.33 10.54
CA SER A 83 0.42 -5.77 11.81
C SER A 83 0.79 -7.19 12.19
N ASP A 84 1.00 -8.04 11.19
CA ASP A 84 1.21 -9.48 11.37
C ASP A 84 2.69 -9.82 11.57
N LEU A 85 3.57 -8.82 11.44
CA LEU A 85 5.01 -9.00 11.53
C LEU A 85 5.52 -8.70 12.96
N PRO A 86 6.34 -9.58 13.55
CA PRO A 86 6.90 -9.34 14.86
C PRO A 86 7.86 -8.15 14.85
N TRP A 87 7.94 -7.47 16.00
CA TRP A 87 9.02 -6.51 16.25
C TRP A 87 10.37 -7.25 16.28
N PRO A 88 11.47 -6.72 15.69
CA PRO A 88 11.59 -5.41 15.03
C PRO A 88 11.34 -5.41 13.51
N ILE A 89 11.09 -6.58 12.91
CA ILE A 89 11.05 -6.76 11.44
C ILE A 89 10.05 -5.82 10.78
N GLY A 90 8.82 -5.75 11.29
CA GLY A 90 7.79 -4.85 10.75
C GLY A 90 8.20 -3.37 10.80
N LYS A 91 8.93 -2.95 11.84
CA LYS A 91 9.42 -1.56 11.97
C LYS A 91 10.51 -1.24 10.96
N ILE A 92 11.44 -2.18 10.73
CA ILE A 92 12.53 -2.00 9.75
C ILE A 92 11.96 -1.93 8.33
N LEU A 93 11.07 -2.84 7.97
CA LEU A 93 10.45 -2.86 6.64
C LEU A 93 9.61 -1.60 6.39
N TYR A 94 8.88 -1.13 7.40
CA TYR A 94 8.15 0.13 7.34
C TYR A 94 9.08 1.32 7.00
N PHE A 95 10.21 1.46 7.70
CA PHE A 95 11.16 2.54 7.40
C PHE A 95 11.84 2.40 6.03
N LYS A 96 12.15 1.16 5.61
CA LYS A 96 12.66 0.88 4.27
C LYS A 96 11.66 1.37 3.21
N GLN A 97 10.36 1.12 3.42
CA GLN A 97 9.32 1.56 2.50
C GLN A 97 9.18 3.09 2.46
N ILE A 98 9.18 3.78 3.60
CA ILE A 98 9.18 5.26 3.61
C ILE A 98 10.38 5.80 2.83
N HIS A 99 11.57 5.25 3.09
CA HIS A 99 12.78 5.71 2.42
C HIS A 99 12.70 5.50 0.90
N ALA A 100 12.26 4.31 0.46
CA ALA A 100 12.07 4.01 -0.95
C ALA A 100 11.07 4.98 -1.62
N VAL A 101 9.95 5.29 -0.96
CA VAL A 101 8.97 6.25 -1.45
C VAL A 101 9.55 7.66 -1.53
N LYS A 102 10.28 8.12 -0.50
CA LYS A 102 10.92 9.43 -0.54
C LYS A 102 11.92 9.55 -1.69
N GLN A 103 12.73 8.52 -1.94
CA GLN A 103 13.65 8.49 -3.07
C GLN A 103 12.91 8.52 -4.41
N LEU A 104 11.88 7.69 -4.57
CA LEU A 104 11.06 7.64 -5.78
C LEU A 104 10.41 8.99 -6.09
N LEU A 105 9.89 9.66 -5.05
CA LEU A 105 9.25 10.97 -5.16
C LEU A 105 10.27 12.13 -5.14
N GLY A 106 11.58 11.86 -5.08
CA GLY A 106 12.62 12.89 -5.04
C GLY A 106 12.50 13.83 -3.83
N ILE A 107 11.98 13.33 -2.71
CA ILE A 107 11.78 14.10 -1.46
C ILE A 107 13.05 14.02 -0.62
N THR A 108 13.67 15.18 -0.41
CA THR A 108 14.78 15.40 0.51
C THR A 108 14.34 16.34 1.63
N LYS A 109 15.18 16.52 2.66
CA LYS A 109 14.88 17.46 3.74
C LYS A 109 14.71 18.90 3.22
N ASP A 110 15.53 19.32 2.26
CA ASP A 110 15.55 20.70 1.73
C ASP A 110 14.43 21.01 0.72
N ASN A 111 13.74 19.98 0.22
CA ASN A 111 12.72 20.15 -0.81
C ASN A 111 11.33 19.61 -0.44
N ALA A 112 11.16 19.08 0.77
CA ALA A 112 9.95 18.37 1.19
C ALA A 112 8.66 19.16 0.94
N GLU A 113 8.59 20.39 1.44
CA GLU A 113 7.41 21.28 1.29
C GLU A 113 7.10 21.55 -0.19
N ARG A 114 8.13 21.91 -0.98
CA ARG A 114 7.96 22.15 -2.43
C ARG A 114 7.48 20.90 -3.18
N ARG A 115 7.97 19.71 -2.80
CA ARG A 115 7.57 18.44 -3.44
C ARG A 115 6.15 18.07 -3.06
N GLU A 116 5.77 18.24 -1.80
CA GLU A 116 4.40 18.08 -1.32
C GLU A 116 3.42 18.97 -2.10
N GLU A 117 3.72 20.27 -2.20
CA GLU A 117 2.91 21.23 -2.96
C GLU A 117 2.74 20.79 -4.43
N GLU A 118 3.82 20.37 -5.09
CA GLU A 118 3.78 19.92 -6.48
C GLU A 118 2.94 18.65 -6.64
N ILE A 119 3.04 17.68 -5.72
CA ILE A 119 2.26 16.44 -5.74
C ILE A 119 0.77 16.75 -5.61
N HIS A 120 0.38 17.59 -4.63
CA HIS A 120 -1.02 17.97 -4.46
C HIS A 120 -1.55 18.87 -5.58
N ARG A 121 -0.70 19.73 -6.15
CA ARG A 121 -1.04 20.55 -7.32
C ARG A 121 -1.32 19.67 -8.54
N ARG A 122 -0.48 18.67 -8.82
CA ARG A 122 -0.71 17.70 -9.90
C ARG A 122 -1.99 16.90 -9.70
N ALA A 123 -2.24 16.43 -8.48
CA ALA A 123 -3.49 15.72 -8.17
C ALA A 123 -4.72 16.60 -8.39
N THR A 124 -4.66 17.87 -7.98
CA THR A 124 -5.73 18.86 -8.22
C THR A 124 -6.01 19.04 -9.72
N ILE A 125 -4.96 19.20 -10.53
CA ILE A 125 -5.09 19.31 -11.99
C ILE A 125 -5.69 18.03 -12.58
N ALA A 126 -5.24 16.87 -12.12
CA ALA A 126 -5.74 15.59 -12.58
C ALA A 126 -7.23 15.41 -12.28
N TYR A 127 -7.68 15.74 -11.06
CA TYR A 127 -9.10 15.69 -10.72
C TYR A 127 -9.92 16.69 -11.52
N GLY A 128 -9.44 17.91 -11.73
CA GLY A 128 -10.10 18.88 -12.60
C GLY A 128 -10.28 18.36 -14.03
N ALA A 129 -9.21 17.78 -14.60
CA ALA A 129 -9.23 17.21 -15.95
C ALA A 129 -10.18 15.99 -16.05
N LEU A 130 -10.13 15.09 -15.07
CA LEU A 130 -11.01 13.91 -15.01
C LEU A 130 -12.48 14.33 -14.82
N SER A 131 -12.75 15.27 -13.91
CA SER A 131 -14.09 15.80 -13.67
C SER A 131 -14.66 16.45 -14.93
N THR A 132 -13.85 17.26 -15.64
CA THR A 132 -14.24 17.87 -16.91
C THR A 132 -14.50 16.82 -17.98
N ARG A 133 -13.66 15.79 -18.07
CA ARG A 133 -13.83 14.72 -19.07
C ARG A 133 -15.08 13.91 -18.82
N LEU A 134 -15.32 13.53 -17.57
CA LEU A 134 -16.47 12.73 -17.20
C LEU A 134 -17.77 13.52 -17.45
N GLY A 135 -17.82 14.78 -17.03
CA GLY A 135 -19.03 15.60 -17.14
C GLY A 135 -20.23 14.87 -16.51
N GLU A 136 -21.24 14.58 -17.33
CA GLU A 136 -22.45 13.82 -16.99
C GLU A 136 -22.45 12.39 -17.59
N GLN A 137 -21.34 11.96 -18.19
CA GLN A 137 -21.22 10.66 -18.85
C GLN A 137 -21.15 9.52 -17.84
N THR A 138 -21.48 8.31 -18.30
CA THR A 138 -21.41 7.10 -17.46
C THR A 138 -19.99 6.57 -17.32
N PHE A 139 -19.13 6.75 -18.33
CA PHE A 139 -17.71 6.38 -18.34
C PHE A 139 -16.88 7.48 -19.01
N PHE A 140 -15.55 7.42 -18.90
CA PHE A 140 -14.68 8.51 -19.37
C PHE A 140 -14.61 8.69 -20.89
N PHE A 141 -14.64 7.63 -21.70
CA PHE A 141 -14.36 7.73 -23.14
C PHE A 141 -15.43 7.18 -24.09
N GLU A 142 -16.34 6.31 -23.61
CA GLU A 142 -17.42 5.71 -24.40
C GLU A 142 -18.58 5.30 -23.45
N ASN A 143 -19.58 4.55 -23.94
CA ASN A 143 -20.64 3.97 -23.11
C ASN A 143 -20.26 2.61 -22.48
N ARG A 144 -18.96 2.30 -22.40
CA ARG A 144 -18.42 1.06 -21.84
C ARG A 144 -17.24 1.39 -20.90
N PRO A 145 -17.02 0.64 -19.80
CA PRO A 145 -15.84 0.80 -18.97
C PRO A 145 -14.55 0.49 -19.72
N SER A 146 -13.52 1.31 -19.47
CA SER A 146 -12.17 1.22 -20.03
C SER A 146 -11.12 0.98 -18.94
N GLY A 147 -9.84 0.85 -19.34
CA GLY A 147 -8.74 0.81 -18.38
C GLY A 147 -8.62 2.09 -17.55
N VAL A 148 -9.01 3.26 -18.10
CA VAL A 148 -9.04 4.53 -17.36
C VAL A 148 -10.07 4.48 -16.24
N ASP A 149 -11.26 3.95 -16.52
CA ASP A 149 -12.32 3.77 -15.53
C ASP A 149 -11.87 2.84 -14.40
N ALA A 150 -11.22 1.71 -14.73
CA ALA A 150 -10.70 0.78 -13.74
C ALA A 150 -9.62 1.40 -12.84
N LEU A 151 -8.65 2.10 -13.43
CA LEU A 151 -7.57 2.78 -12.69
C LEU A 151 -8.14 3.89 -11.79
N PHE A 152 -9.02 4.73 -12.31
CA PHE A 152 -9.60 5.81 -11.53
C PHE A 152 -10.51 5.28 -10.42
N LEU A 153 -11.32 4.25 -10.68
CA LEU A 153 -12.17 3.66 -9.65
C LEU A 153 -11.32 3.10 -8.50
N GLY A 154 -10.22 2.39 -8.79
CA GLY A 154 -9.29 1.92 -7.76
C GLY A 154 -8.72 3.07 -6.92
N HIS A 155 -8.26 4.13 -7.59
CA HIS A 155 -7.77 5.36 -6.95
C HIS A 155 -8.83 6.03 -6.05
N ALA A 156 -10.03 6.23 -6.59
CA ALA A 156 -11.12 6.91 -5.91
C ALA A 156 -11.60 6.13 -4.69
N LEU A 157 -11.78 4.80 -4.82
CA LEU A 157 -12.19 3.97 -3.69
C LEU A 157 -11.13 3.95 -2.58
N PHE A 158 -9.85 3.86 -2.93
CA PHE A 158 -8.77 3.95 -1.95
C PHE A 158 -8.79 5.29 -1.22
N THR A 159 -8.86 6.40 -1.97
CA THR A 159 -8.88 7.76 -1.42
C THR A 159 -10.14 8.03 -0.57
N LEU A 160 -11.30 7.51 -0.99
CA LEU A 160 -12.57 7.75 -0.33
C LEU A 160 -12.83 6.83 0.87
N GLN A 161 -12.27 5.63 0.90
CA GLN A 161 -12.64 4.61 1.89
C GLN A 161 -11.45 4.13 2.71
N ALA A 162 -10.31 3.87 2.08
CA ALA A 162 -9.14 3.39 2.80
C ALA A 162 -8.56 4.49 3.69
N LEU A 163 -8.40 5.72 3.16
CA LEU A 163 -7.83 6.83 3.94
C LEU A 163 -8.65 7.18 5.20
N PRO A 164 -9.98 7.36 5.17
CA PRO A 164 -10.73 7.70 6.40
C PRO A 164 -10.77 6.58 7.44
N ILE A 165 -10.86 5.33 7.02
CA ILE A 165 -10.89 4.17 7.93
C ILE A 165 -9.52 4.00 8.61
N LEU A 166 -8.46 4.42 7.93
CA LEU A 166 -7.09 4.44 8.42
C LEU A 166 -6.87 5.43 9.57
N PHE A 167 -7.53 6.59 9.56
CA PHE A 167 -7.37 7.65 10.56
C PHE A 167 -8.35 7.59 11.77
N SER A 168 -8.99 6.45 12.03
CA SER A 168 -9.95 6.35 13.13
C SER A 168 -9.30 6.14 14.51
N THR A 169 -8.80 7.24 15.08
CA THR A 169 -8.78 7.45 16.54
C THR A 169 -9.28 8.86 16.84
N LEU A 170 -10.18 8.92 17.81
CA LEU A 170 -10.98 10.02 18.35
C LEU A 170 -10.37 11.44 18.32
N LEU A 171 -10.22 12.04 17.14
CA LEU A 171 -10.14 13.49 16.88
C LEU A 171 -10.47 13.76 15.40
N ALA A 172 -11.60 13.22 14.95
CA ALA A 172 -12.08 13.22 13.57
C ALA A 172 -12.62 14.57 13.08
N ILE A 173 -11.90 15.68 13.29
CA ILE A 173 -12.32 16.98 12.74
C ILE A 173 -11.27 17.61 11.81
N LEU A 174 -9.97 17.27 11.85
CA LEU A 174 -8.99 18.08 11.09
C LEU A 174 -7.96 17.39 10.19
N ASP A 175 -7.84 16.06 10.17
CA ASP A 175 -6.89 15.40 9.25
C ASP A 175 -7.63 14.65 8.14
N THR A 176 -8.45 15.36 7.37
CA THR A 176 -8.81 14.88 6.04
C THR A 176 -7.57 15.01 5.18
N SER A 177 -7.00 13.88 4.73
CA SER A 177 -5.97 13.86 3.68
C SER A 177 -6.25 14.96 2.64
N VAL A 178 -5.23 15.75 2.31
CA VAL A 178 -5.35 16.84 1.32
C VAL A 178 -5.82 16.26 -0.01
N LEU A 179 -5.31 15.09 -0.40
CA LEU A 179 -5.76 14.37 -1.59
C LEU A 179 -7.25 14.01 -1.54
N ARG A 180 -7.77 13.59 -0.38
CA ARG A 180 -9.19 13.31 -0.19
C ARG A 180 -10.02 14.58 -0.30
N SER A 181 -9.63 15.67 0.35
CA SER A 181 -10.37 16.93 0.27
C SER A 181 -10.45 17.43 -1.18
N LYS A 182 -9.35 17.33 -1.93
CA LYS A 182 -9.32 17.64 -3.36
C LYS A 182 -10.22 16.76 -4.22
N LEU A 183 -10.33 15.47 -3.92
CA LEU A 183 -11.30 14.62 -4.64
C LEU A 183 -12.75 15.00 -4.32
N LEU A 184 -13.03 15.36 -3.05
CA LEU A 184 -14.37 15.75 -2.60
C LEU A 184 -14.85 17.09 -3.19
N GLU A 185 -13.94 17.95 -3.66
CA GLU A 185 -14.29 19.16 -4.43
C GLU A 185 -15.00 18.83 -5.76
N HIS A 186 -14.90 17.59 -6.26
CA HIS A 186 -15.49 17.14 -7.52
C HIS A 186 -16.64 16.15 -7.31
N SER A 187 -17.85 16.66 -7.10
CA SER A 187 -19.04 15.86 -6.79
C SER A 187 -19.38 14.80 -7.86
N ASN A 188 -19.18 15.11 -9.14
CA ASN A 188 -19.45 14.16 -10.22
C ASN A 188 -18.52 12.93 -10.18
N LEU A 189 -17.24 13.12 -9.84
CA LEU A 189 -16.27 12.03 -9.67
C LEU A 189 -16.63 11.15 -8.46
N VAL A 190 -17.06 11.77 -7.36
CA VAL A 190 -17.49 11.03 -6.16
C VAL A 190 -18.73 10.20 -6.45
N GLN A 191 -19.77 10.81 -7.06
CA GLN A 191 -20.99 10.10 -7.45
C GLN A 191 -20.71 8.97 -8.43
N TYR A 192 -19.80 9.19 -9.38
CA TYR A 192 -19.35 8.16 -10.31
C TYR A 192 -18.72 6.96 -9.58
N ALA A 193 -17.79 7.21 -8.65
CA ALA A 193 -17.14 6.14 -7.90
C ALA A 193 -18.13 5.36 -7.02
N GLU A 194 -19.06 6.05 -6.37
CA GLU A 194 -20.13 5.43 -5.58
C GLU A 194 -21.07 4.58 -6.43
N LYS A 195 -21.49 5.10 -7.59
CA LYS A 195 -22.34 4.38 -8.55
C LYS A 195 -21.66 3.10 -9.03
N LEU A 196 -20.41 3.17 -9.49
CA LEU A 196 -19.70 1.99 -9.98
C LEU A 196 -19.38 1.00 -8.85
N LYS A 197 -19.14 1.48 -7.63
CA LYS A 197 -18.99 0.62 -6.47
C LYS A 197 -20.25 -0.21 -6.24
N THR A 198 -21.43 0.42 -6.18
CA THR A 198 -22.69 -0.31 -5.94
C THR A 198 -22.98 -1.26 -7.09
N GLU A 199 -22.82 -0.81 -8.34
CA GLU A 199 -23.03 -1.65 -9.52
C GLU A 199 -22.12 -2.88 -9.56
N PHE A 200 -20.81 -2.74 -9.31
CA PHE A 200 -19.90 -3.89 -9.44
C PHE A 200 -19.75 -4.72 -8.17
N MET A 201 -19.83 -4.12 -6.98
CA MET A 201 -19.65 -4.86 -5.72
C MET A 201 -20.96 -5.42 -5.15
N GLU A 202 -22.10 -4.75 -5.39
CA GLU A 202 -23.39 -5.21 -4.86
C GLU A 202 -24.16 -6.06 -5.89
N ALA A 203 -24.08 -5.76 -7.20
CA ALA A 203 -24.73 -6.60 -8.21
C ALA A 203 -24.08 -7.98 -8.39
N GLY A 204 -22.81 -8.15 -7.96
CA GLY A 204 -22.15 -9.45 -7.87
C GLY A 204 -22.83 -10.44 -6.91
N SER A 205 -23.72 -9.97 -6.03
CA SER A 205 -24.57 -10.84 -5.19
C SER A 205 -25.80 -11.39 -5.92
N SER A 206 -26.12 -10.86 -7.12
CA SER A 206 -27.36 -11.22 -7.85
C SER A 206 -27.18 -11.55 -9.34
N SER A 207 -26.02 -11.31 -9.97
CA SER A 207 -25.81 -11.61 -11.41
C SER A 207 -24.52 -12.40 -11.65
N SER A 208 -24.66 -13.71 -11.86
CA SER A 208 -23.58 -14.56 -12.37
C SER A 208 -23.34 -14.27 -13.85
N SER A 209 -22.54 -13.26 -14.16
CA SER A 209 -22.00 -13.05 -15.51
C SER A 209 -20.49 -12.77 -15.46
N VAL A 210 -19.78 -13.57 -14.66
CA VAL A 210 -18.36 -13.83 -14.89
C VAL A 210 -18.26 -14.53 -16.25
N PRO A 211 -17.34 -14.14 -17.16
CA PRO A 211 -17.04 -14.94 -18.34
C PRO A 211 -16.80 -16.39 -17.90
N ARG A 212 -17.58 -17.34 -18.42
CA ARG A 212 -17.40 -18.75 -18.07
C ARG A 212 -16.08 -19.22 -18.66
N PHE A 213 -15.07 -19.29 -17.81
CA PHE A 213 -13.90 -20.12 -18.05
C PHE A 213 -14.34 -21.59 -17.97
N PRO A 214 -13.91 -22.46 -18.90
CA PRO A 214 -14.18 -23.89 -18.78
C PRO A 214 -13.38 -24.43 -17.60
N ALA A 215 -14.05 -24.71 -16.49
CA ALA A 215 -13.44 -25.31 -15.31
C ALA A 215 -13.67 -26.82 -15.30
N GLU A 216 -12.60 -27.59 -15.16
CA GLU A 216 -12.66 -28.94 -14.62
C GLU A 216 -12.51 -28.91 -13.09
N PRO A 217 -13.19 -29.80 -12.35
CA PRO A 217 -13.23 -29.72 -10.89
C PRO A 217 -11.97 -30.32 -10.28
N SER A 218 -11.24 -29.54 -9.48
CA SER A 218 -10.21 -30.07 -8.57
C SER A 218 -10.51 -29.68 -7.14
N SER A 219 -10.56 -30.72 -6.32
CA SER A 219 -10.91 -30.74 -4.90
C SER A 219 -9.80 -30.19 -4.02
N SER A 220 -10.08 -29.19 -3.19
CA SER A 220 -9.22 -28.80 -2.07
C SER A 220 -9.87 -29.17 -0.73
N THR A 221 -9.29 -30.19 -0.09
CA THR A 221 -9.61 -30.63 1.27
C THR A 221 -9.30 -29.57 2.32
N SER A 222 -10.24 -29.30 3.22
CA SER A 222 -10.04 -28.43 4.39
C SER A 222 -9.14 -29.11 5.43
N ARG A 223 -8.06 -28.44 5.84
CA ARG A 223 -7.28 -28.84 7.01
C ARG A 223 -7.72 -28.04 8.23
N ARG A 224 -8.43 -28.76 9.09
CA ARG A 224 -8.85 -28.42 10.46
C ARG A 224 -7.61 -28.19 11.33
N GLY A 225 -7.38 -26.95 11.77
CA GLY A 225 -6.36 -26.63 12.78
C GLY A 225 -6.86 -26.95 14.19
N PRO A 226 -6.03 -27.54 15.08
CA PRO A 226 -6.43 -27.79 16.46
C PRO A 226 -6.26 -26.57 17.37
N SER A 227 -7.11 -26.55 18.37
CA SER A 227 -7.39 -25.51 19.36
C SER A 227 -6.33 -25.32 20.46
N ASN A 228 -6.18 -24.06 20.90
CA ASN A 228 -5.89 -23.55 22.25
C ASN A 228 -5.29 -24.50 23.29
N TRP A 229 -4.09 -24.19 23.76
CA TRP A 229 -3.59 -24.61 25.08
C TRP A 229 -2.89 -23.44 25.79
N SER A 230 -3.62 -22.77 26.68
CA SER A 230 -3.05 -21.85 27.66
C SER A 230 -2.64 -22.63 28.90
N SER A 231 -1.39 -22.47 29.34
CA SER A 231 -0.99 -22.91 30.67
C SER A 231 -0.32 -21.76 31.42
N LYS A 232 -1.01 -21.36 32.48
CA LYS A 232 -0.66 -20.30 33.42
C LYS A 232 0.53 -20.80 34.26
N ALA A 233 1.71 -20.21 34.08
CA ALA A 233 2.88 -20.54 34.89
C ALA A 233 2.73 -19.98 36.31
N LYS A 234 2.57 -20.88 37.30
CA LYS A 234 2.64 -20.56 38.72
C LYS A 234 4.07 -20.16 39.10
N SER A 235 4.20 -19.04 39.81
CA SER A 235 5.47 -18.57 40.38
C SER A 235 6.01 -19.58 41.41
N LYS A 236 7.32 -19.89 41.31
CA LYS A 236 8.08 -20.64 42.32
C LYS A 236 9.24 -19.77 42.85
N PRO A 237 9.64 -19.93 44.12
CA PRO A 237 10.49 -18.97 44.83
C PRO A 237 11.95 -19.00 44.38
N LYS A 238 12.64 -17.86 44.55
CA LYS A 238 14.04 -17.59 44.20
C LYS A 238 14.97 -18.71 44.70
N ARG A 239 15.56 -19.45 43.76
CA ARG A 239 16.68 -20.38 44.01
C ARG A 239 17.99 -19.59 43.90
N GLU A 240 18.89 -19.85 44.83
CA GLU A 240 20.21 -19.23 44.97
C GLU A 240 21.09 -19.56 43.74
N LYS A 241 21.72 -18.53 43.15
CA LYS A 241 22.44 -18.62 41.87
C LYS A 241 23.85 -19.17 42.08
N THR A 242 24.14 -20.35 41.53
CA THR A 242 25.49 -20.91 41.40
C THR A 242 26.34 -20.10 40.42
N GLU A 243 27.65 -20.04 40.64
CA GLU A 243 28.62 -19.29 39.82
C GLU A 243 28.58 -19.65 38.32
N GLU A 244 28.24 -20.90 37.99
CA GLU A 244 28.09 -21.37 36.62
C GLU A 244 26.92 -20.69 35.88
N GLU A 245 25.80 -20.42 36.56
CA GLU A 245 24.64 -19.71 35.98
C GLU A 245 24.98 -18.24 35.68
N LYS A 246 25.85 -17.61 36.48
CA LYS A 246 26.35 -16.25 36.23
C LYS A 246 27.21 -16.21 34.96
N THR A 247 28.05 -17.22 34.72
CA THR A 247 28.87 -17.30 33.50
C THR A 247 28.02 -17.56 32.26
N PHE A 248 27.00 -18.41 32.35
CA PHE A 248 26.08 -18.66 31.24
C PHE A 248 25.27 -17.41 30.89
N ARG A 249 24.80 -16.66 31.90
CA ARG A 249 24.09 -15.40 31.66
C ARG A 249 25.00 -14.30 31.08
N ARG A 250 26.28 -14.27 31.45
CA ARG A 250 27.27 -13.38 30.80
C ARG A 250 27.50 -13.79 29.35
N ARG A 251 27.69 -15.08 29.06
CA ARG A 251 27.84 -15.61 27.70
C ARG A 251 26.59 -15.40 26.85
N ALA A 252 25.40 -15.55 27.41
CA ALA A 252 24.13 -15.25 26.75
C ALA A 252 23.98 -13.75 26.46
N LYS A 253 24.44 -12.87 27.36
CA LYS A 253 24.52 -11.43 27.07
C LYS A 253 25.46 -11.13 25.92
N TYR A 254 26.66 -11.74 25.90
CA TYR A 254 27.58 -11.58 24.76
C TYR A 254 26.97 -12.12 23.46
N PHE A 255 26.27 -13.25 23.50
CA PHE A 255 25.57 -13.78 22.33
C PHE A 255 24.52 -12.81 21.80
N LEU A 256 23.70 -12.21 22.67
CA LEU A 256 22.71 -11.20 22.28
C LEU A 256 23.37 -9.93 21.73
N VAL A 257 24.47 -9.48 22.34
CA VAL A 257 25.24 -8.33 21.85
C VAL A 257 25.84 -8.63 20.48
N THR A 258 26.46 -9.80 20.29
CA THR A 258 27.01 -10.23 19.00
C THR A 258 25.92 -10.36 17.95
N GLN A 259 24.73 -10.85 18.31
CA GLN A 259 23.59 -10.94 17.40
C GLN A 259 23.08 -9.55 17.01
N LEU A 260 23.01 -8.61 17.95
CA LEU A 260 22.68 -7.21 17.68
C LEU A 260 23.71 -6.57 16.74
N VAL A 261 25.00 -6.77 17.00
CA VAL A 261 26.10 -6.28 16.15
C VAL A 261 26.03 -6.90 14.76
N ALA A 262 25.75 -8.20 14.64
CA ALA A 262 25.60 -8.86 13.34
C ALA A 262 24.41 -8.30 12.53
N VAL A 263 23.28 -8.01 13.20
CA VAL A 263 22.13 -7.35 12.56
C VAL A 263 22.50 -5.93 12.13
N LEU A 264 23.19 -5.16 12.97
CA LEU A 264 23.64 -3.81 12.61
C LEU A 264 24.62 -3.84 11.43
N VAL A 265 25.61 -4.74 11.43
CA VAL A 265 26.55 -4.90 10.32
C VAL A 265 25.84 -5.33 9.03
N PHE A 266 24.86 -6.25 9.12
CA PHE A 266 24.06 -6.66 7.98
C PHE A 266 23.23 -5.50 7.41
N LEU A 267 22.62 -4.69 8.28
CA LEU A 267 21.88 -3.48 7.89
C LEU A 267 22.82 -2.41 7.30
N SER A 268 24.02 -2.24 7.85
CA SER A 268 25.04 -1.34 7.30
C SER A 268 25.51 -1.80 5.93
N LEU A 269 25.78 -3.09 5.73
CA LEU A 269 26.19 -3.63 4.42
C LEU A 269 25.08 -3.52 3.38
N LEU A 270 23.81 -3.67 3.77
CA LEU A 270 22.66 -3.41 2.89
C LEU A 270 22.43 -1.92 2.63
N GLY A 271 22.78 -1.04 3.59
CA GLY A 271 22.69 0.42 3.44
C GLY A 271 23.84 1.04 2.62
N VAL A 272 25.00 0.36 2.53
CA VAL A 272 26.21 0.86 1.86
C VAL A 272 26.22 0.65 0.34
N SER A 273 25.15 0.12 -0.26
CA SER A 273 25.03 0.05 -1.72
C SER A 273 24.53 1.34 -2.39
N GLY A 274 24.44 2.46 -1.67
CA GLY A 274 23.98 3.73 -2.24
C GLY A 274 24.48 4.97 -1.51
N GLY A 275 25.68 5.44 -1.90
CA GLY A 275 26.05 6.86 -1.84
C GLY A 275 26.56 7.40 -0.50
N ASP A 276 27.78 7.91 -0.54
CA ASP A 276 28.54 8.54 0.54
C ASP A 276 27.85 9.75 1.20
N ASN A 277 27.95 9.79 2.54
CA ASN A 277 28.09 10.93 3.47
C ASN A 277 26.94 11.96 3.54
N GLU A 278 26.39 12.34 4.70
CA GLU A 278 27.06 12.81 5.93
C GLU A 278 26.08 12.62 7.11
N VAL A 279 26.51 11.96 8.18
CA VAL A 279 25.71 11.81 9.41
C VAL A 279 26.31 12.78 10.42
N ASP A 280 25.76 14.01 10.44
CA ASP A 280 25.95 14.89 11.57
C ASP A 280 25.21 14.29 12.76
N LEU A 281 26.02 13.76 13.69
CA LEU A 281 25.65 13.51 15.05
C LEU A 281 25.74 14.85 15.77
N ASP A 282 24.63 15.53 15.99
CA ASP A 282 24.56 16.57 17.01
C ASP A 282 23.29 16.36 17.87
N ASP A 283 23.62 15.93 19.09
CA ASP A 283 23.09 16.28 20.40
C ASP A 283 21.60 16.09 20.73
N GLU A 284 21.44 15.17 21.70
CA GLU A 284 20.44 15.15 22.75
C GLU A 284 20.04 16.56 23.21
N ASP A 285 18.74 16.85 23.15
CA ASP A 285 18.11 17.59 24.24
C ASP A 285 16.85 16.82 24.66
N ASP A 286 16.95 16.31 25.88
CA ASP A 286 15.87 15.76 26.68
C ASP A 286 14.70 16.75 26.78
N ASP A 287 13.50 16.31 26.45
CA ASP A 287 12.35 16.67 27.28
C ASP A 287 11.41 15.48 27.43
N TYR A 288 11.57 14.83 28.58
CA TYR A 288 10.56 13.98 29.15
C TYR A 288 9.42 14.85 29.68
N ASN A 289 8.22 14.72 29.12
CA ASN A 289 7.04 14.93 29.95
C ASN A 289 5.88 14.00 29.59
N TYR A 290 5.19 13.61 30.66
CA TYR A 290 4.14 12.59 30.79
C TYR A 290 2.92 12.80 29.90
#